data_AF-A0ABD7YH44-F1
#
_entry.id   AF-A0ABD7YH44-F1
#
_cell.length_a   1.000
_cell.length_b   1.000
_cell.length_c   1.000
_cell.angle_alpha   90.00
_cell.angle_beta   90.00
_cell.angle_gamma   90.00
#
_symmetry.space_group_name_H-M   'P 1'
#
loop_
_entity.id
_entity.type
_entity.pdbx_description
1 polymer ?
#
loop_
_entity_poly.entity_id
_entity_poly.type
_entity_poly.pdbx_seq_one_letter_code
_entity_poly.pdbx_strand_id
1 'polypeptide(L)'
;MSIISSVIKCCVVAVAVAGAVNAFADEQAPASVQLSNGLRFQPTEDGKRLIEVDAAHHRTITVKLPTAFRRTVASSSGIGFPSATSKVVDGKELVLVVVSQSSSNKPMGFCGAGDESTLYALQVNGNAAVPVYSMPVQSCLHSVSLDDNGGYRSPWLAIEWVENPFGFKITWTNIDDAGNATREYRYNGSTFVQRK
;
A
#
# COMPACT_ATOMS: atom_id res chain seq x y z
N MET A 1 40.69 -54.21 39.47
CA MET A 1 41.46 -54.57 38.27
C MET A 1 40.47 -54.75 37.13
N SER A 2 40.67 -53.97 36.08
CA SER A 2 39.86 -53.84 34.84
C SER A 2 39.57 -55.15 34.14
N ILE A 3 38.48 -55.24 33.34
CA ILE A 3 38.43 -55.73 31.94
C ILE A 3 37.11 -55.28 31.22
N ILE A 4 37.24 -54.39 30.22
CA ILE A 4 36.65 -54.35 28.83
C ILE A 4 35.12 -54.49 28.64
N SER A 5 34.43 -53.55 27.97
CA SER A 5 34.01 -53.58 26.53
C SER A 5 32.63 -52.88 26.47
N SER A 6 32.09 -52.22 25.44
CA SER A 6 32.36 -52.18 24.01
C SER A 6 31.71 -50.91 23.45
N VAL A 7 32.29 -50.42 22.36
CA VAL A 7 31.83 -49.28 21.56
C VAL A 7 30.56 -49.67 20.79
N ILE A 8 29.47 -48.92 20.94
CA ILE A 8 28.37 -48.92 19.95
C ILE A 8 28.21 -47.49 19.43
N LYS A 9 28.74 -47.29 18.23
CA LYS A 9 28.68 -46.07 17.45
C LYS A 9 27.32 -46.04 16.73
N CYS A 10 26.29 -45.51 17.38
CA CYS A 10 25.01 -45.25 16.72
C CYS A 10 25.11 -43.96 15.88
N CYS A 11 25.37 -44.12 14.59
CA CYS A 11 25.14 -43.05 13.61
C CYS A 11 23.63 -42.84 13.46
N VAL A 12 23.08 -41.82 14.11
CA VAL A 12 21.72 -41.35 13.86
C VAL A 12 21.78 -40.49 12.61
N VAL A 13 21.38 -41.06 11.46
CA VAL A 13 21.07 -40.28 10.26
C VAL A 13 19.69 -39.66 10.47
N ALA A 14 19.66 -38.43 10.95
CA ALA A 14 18.44 -37.63 10.96
C ALA A 14 18.14 -37.21 9.51
N VAL A 15 17.25 -37.94 8.84
CA VAL A 15 16.62 -37.46 7.60
C VAL A 15 15.67 -36.33 7.99
N ALA A 16 16.16 -35.09 7.90
CA ALA A 16 15.31 -33.93 7.94
C ALA A 16 14.49 -33.92 6.64
N VAL A 17 13.28 -34.46 6.70
CA VAL A 17 12.24 -34.13 5.72
C VAL A 17 11.93 -32.66 5.95
N ALA A 18 12.62 -31.79 5.23
CA ALA A 18 12.21 -30.41 5.06
C ALA A 18 10.87 -30.45 4.33
N GLY A 19 9.78 -30.58 5.11
CA GLY A 19 8.46 -30.21 4.65
C GLY A 19 8.56 -28.75 4.28
N ALA A 20 8.61 -28.47 2.99
CA ALA A 20 8.35 -27.14 2.47
C ALA A 20 6.92 -26.80 2.89
N VAL A 21 6.78 -26.16 4.05
CA VAL A 21 5.65 -25.30 4.32
C VAL A 21 5.73 -24.25 3.22
N ASN A 22 4.90 -24.43 2.19
CA ASN A 22 4.57 -23.37 1.27
C ASN A 22 3.86 -22.30 2.09
N ALA A 23 4.64 -21.44 2.74
CA ALA A 23 4.18 -20.14 3.17
C ALA A 23 3.84 -19.41 1.88
N PHE A 24 2.56 -19.37 1.52
CA PHE A 24 2.09 -18.40 0.53
C PHE A 24 2.53 -17.04 1.06
N ALA A 25 3.50 -16.42 0.40
CA ALA A 25 3.93 -15.08 0.76
C ALA A 25 2.79 -14.14 0.37
N ASP A 26 2.06 -13.62 1.37
CA ASP A 26 1.09 -12.56 1.15
C ASP A 26 1.81 -11.40 0.45
N GLU A 27 1.35 -11.05 -0.76
CA GLU A 27 1.99 -9.99 -1.53
C GLU A 27 1.75 -8.65 -0.85
N GLN A 28 2.79 -8.09 -0.22
CA GLN A 28 2.69 -6.85 0.54
C GLN A 28 2.73 -5.62 -0.37
N ALA A 29 1.95 -4.61 -0.02
CA ALA A 29 2.03 -3.31 -0.67
C ALA A 29 3.40 -2.64 -0.37
N PRO A 30 3.95 -1.87 -1.32
CA PRO A 30 5.16 -1.09 -1.10
C PRO A 30 5.11 -0.20 0.14
N ALA A 31 6.20 -0.15 0.90
CA ALA A 31 6.35 0.73 2.06
C ALA A 31 6.82 2.16 1.69
N SER A 32 7.24 2.36 0.43
CA SER A 32 7.73 3.65 -0.07
C SER A 32 7.54 3.74 -1.58
N VAL A 33 7.58 4.96 -2.09
CA VAL A 33 7.51 5.27 -3.52
C VAL A 33 8.82 5.91 -3.96
N GLN A 34 9.48 5.33 -4.96
CA GLN A 34 10.62 5.94 -5.59
C GLN A 34 10.16 7.08 -6.49
N LEU A 35 10.68 8.28 -6.23
CA LEU A 35 10.46 9.48 -7.02
C LEU A 35 11.44 9.54 -8.20
N SER A 36 11.11 10.35 -9.19
CA SER A 36 11.88 10.56 -10.43
C SER A 36 13.28 11.12 -10.16
N ASN A 37 13.43 11.88 -9.08
CA ASN A 37 14.70 12.43 -8.61
C ASN A 37 15.54 11.42 -7.78
N GLY A 38 15.08 10.18 -7.63
CA GLY A 38 15.76 9.12 -6.88
C GLY A 38 15.47 9.10 -5.37
N LEU A 39 14.77 10.10 -4.84
CA LEU A 39 14.35 10.12 -3.43
C LEU A 39 13.23 9.09 -3.18
N ARG A 40 13.10 8.64 -1.93
CA ARG A 40 11.99 7.77 -1.50
C ARG A 40 10.96 8.55 -0.72
N PHE A 41 9.73 8.56 -1.21
CA PHE A 41 8.56 9.10 -0.53
C PHE A 41 7.94 8.03 0.36
N GLN A 42 7.85 8.26 1.67
CA GLN A 42 7.37 7.27 2.64
C GLN A 42 6.76 7.93 3.88
N PRO A 43 5.94 7.21 4.67
CA PRO A 43 5.55 7.70 5.98
C PRO A 43 6.74 7.70 6.95
N THR A 44 6.63 8.49 8.01
CA THR A 44 7.45 8.34 9.21
C THR A 44 7.14 7.02 9.92
N GLU A 45 8.03 6.58 10.81
CA GLU A 45 7.86 5.32 11.56
C GLU A 45 6.56 5.30 12.39
N ASP A 46 6.15 6.45 12.93
CA ASP A 46 4.87 6.61 13.65
C ASP A 46 3.63 6.67 12.72
N GLY A 47 3.84 6.69 11.39
CA GLY A 47 2.79 6.79 10.38
C GLY A 47 2.07 8.13 10.32
N LYS A 48 2.55 9.18 11.03
CA LYS A 48 1.81 10.45 11.20
C LYS A 48 2.24 11.58 10.28
N ARG A 49 3.29 11.37 9.47
CA ARG A 49 3.82 12.36 8.53
C ARG A 49 4.34 11.67 7.27
N LEU A 50 4.46 12.43 6.19
CA LEU A 50 5.13 12.00 4.96
C LEU A 50 6.50 12.68 4.87
N ILE A 51 7.50 11.91 4.46
CA ILE A 51 8.89 12.33 4.33
C ILE A 51 9.45 11.87 2.98
N GLU A 52 10.43 12.61 2.49
CA GLU A 52 11.33 12.20 1.42
C GLU A 52 12.67 11.80 2.04
N VAL A 53 13.16 10.62 1.67
CA VAL A 53 14.44 10.07 2.14
C VAL A 53 15.43 10.07 0.99
N ASP A 54 16.52 10.78 1.19
CA ASP A 54 17.73 10.73 0.37
C ASP A 54 18.70 9.73 0.99
N ALA A 55 18.66 8.50 0.47
CA ALA A 55 19.53 7.44 0.97
C ALA A 55 21.02 7.69 0.64
N ALA A 56 21.31 8.41 -0.44
CA ALA A 56 22.68 8.68 -0.88
C ALA A 56 23.37 9.69 0.05
N HIS A 57 22.62 10.66 0.56
CA HIS A 57 23.13 11.71 1.45
C HIS A 57 22.68 11.58 2.90
N HIS A 58 22.04 10.46 3.26
CA HIS A 58 21.49 10.18 4.60
C HIS A 58 20.60 11.31 5.14
N ARG A 59 19.79 11.91 4.27
CA ARG A 59 18.96 13.06 4.62
C ARG A 59 17.48 12.71 4.56
N THR A 60 16.74 13.20 5.54
CA THR A 60 15.28 13.13 5.56
C THR A 60 14.70 14.54 5.44
N ILE A 61 13.71 14.71 4.57
CA ILE A 61 13.04 15.98 4.29
C ILE A 61 11.56 15.80 4.60
N THR A 62 11.00 16.65 5.47
CA THR A 62 9.55 16.63 5.72
C THR A 62 8.81 17.18 4.51
N VAL A 63 7.82 16.42 4.03
CA VAL A 63 6.96 16.83 2.92
C VAL A 63 5.97 17.87 3.42
N LYS A 64 5.88 19.00 2.73
CA LYS A 64 4.89 20.05 2.98
C LYS A 64 3.54 19.64 2.39
N LEU A 65 2.57 19.41 3.26
CA LEU A 65 1.20 19.06 2.90
C LEU A 65 0.25 20.23 3.19
N PRO A 66 -0.80 20.45 2.37
CA PRO A 66 -1.89 21.36 2.72
C PRO A 66 -2.51 21.02 4.07
N THR A 67 -2.95 22.03 4.82
CA THR A 67 -3.41 21.88 6.22
C THR A 67 -4.45 20.78 6.40
N ALA A 68 -5.44 20.68 5.49
CA ALA A 68 -6.47 19.65 5.55
C ALA A 68 -5.88 18.24 5.42
N PHE A 69 -5.10 18.00 4.36
CA PHE A 69 -4.50 16.69 4.11
C PHE A 69 -3.46 16.31 5.18
N ARG A 70 -2.70 17.30 5.69
CA ARG A 70 -1.79 17.09 6.82
C ARG A 70 -2.51 16.55 8.05
N ARG A 71 -3.70 17.04 8.36
CA ARG A 71 -4.51 16.53 9.48
C ARG A 71 -4.96 15.10 9.21
N THR A 72 -5.43 14.79 8.00
CA THR A 72 -5.81 13.43 7.59
C THR A 72 -4.66 12.44 7.80
N VAL A 73 -3.44 12.80 7.36
CA VAL A 73 -2.21 12.00 7.55
C VAL A 73 -1.85 11.89 9.04
N ALA A 74 -1.96 12.96 9.82
CA ALA A 74 -1.63 12.93 11.24
C ALA A 74 -2.65 12.12 12.08
N SER A 75 -3.87 11.95 11.61
CA SER A 75 -4.92 11.18 12.31
C SER A 75 -5.16 9.79 11.74
N SER A 76 -4.40 9.35 10.73
CA SER A 76 -4.62 8.07 10.07
C SER A 76 -4.28 6.87 10.97
N SER A 77 -4.98 5.77 10.77
CA SER A 77 -4.62 4.45 11.31
C SER A 77 -3.55 3.76 10.48
N GLY A 78 -3.45 4.09 9.19
CA GLY A 78 -2.43 3.56 8.29
C GLY A 78 -2.25 4.40 7.03
N ILE A 79 -1.08 4.29 6.41
CA ILE A 79 -0.75 4.89 5.12
C ILE A 79 -0.13 3.81 4.26
N GLY A 80 -0.63 3.69 3.03
CA GLY A 80 -0.23 2.67 2.07
C GLY A 80 0.08 3.24 0.70
N PHE A 81 0.88 2.51 -0.07
CA PHE A 81 1.19 2.87 -1.45
C PHE A 81 0.76 1.74 -2.39
N PRO A 82 -0.13 2.02 -3.36
CA PRO A 82 -0.46 1.06 -4.39
C PRO A 82 0.68 0.71 -5.36
N SER A 83 1.71 1.56 -5.45
CA SER A 83 2.82 1.39 -6.37
C SER A 83 4.13 1.82 -5.74
N ALA A 84 5.22 1.11 -6.07
CA ALA A 84 6.57 1.43 -5.60
C ALA A 84 7.22 2.60 -6.36
N THR A 85 6.58 3.11 -7.41
CA THR A 85 7.14 4.16 -8.28
C THR A 85 6.13 5.28 -8.52
N SER A 86 6.61 6.52 -8.54
CA SER A 86 5.84 7.65 -9.02
C SER A 86 5.66 7.58 -10.54
N LYS A 87 4.78 8.43 -11.08
CA LYS A 87 4.61 8.60 -12.52
C LYS A 87 4.72 10.06 -12.90
N VAL A 88 5.48 10.34 -13.96
CA VAL A 88 5.63 11.68 -14.51
C VAL A 88 4.77 11.79 -15.76
N VAL A 89 3.84 12.73 -15.77
CA VAL A 89 2.94 13.02 -16.90
C VAL A 89 2.83 14.54 -17.06
N ASP A 90 2.95 15.05 -18.28
CA ASP A 90 2.90 16.49 -18.57
C ASP A 90 3.83 17.34 -17.68
N GLY A 91 5.01 16.80 -17.33
CA GLY A 91 5.97 17.44 -16.44
C GLY A 91 5.58 17.47 -14.96
N LYS A 92 4.49 16.81 -14.57
CA LYS A 92 4.00 16.69 -13.20
C LYS A 92 4.29 15.30 -12.66
N GLU A 93 4.88 15.23 -11.48
CA GLU A 93 5.11 13.97 -10.80
C GLU A 93 3.95 13.63 -9.88
N LEU A 94 3.41 12.43 -10.03
CA LEU A 94 2.23 11.94 -9.32
C LEU A 94 2.55 10.70 -8.50
N VAL A 95 2.01 10.66 -7.29
CA VAL A 95 2.12 9.55 -6.34
C VAL A 95 0.72 9.14 -5.87
N LEU A 96 0.42 7.85 -5.86
CA LEU A 96 -0.80 7.32 -5.23
C LEU A 96 -0.53 6.99 -3.77
N VAL A 97 -1.40 7.48 -2.88
CA VAL A 97 -1.33 7.23 -1.45
C VAL A 97 -2.71 6.82 -0.97
N VAL A 98 -2.81 5.70 -0.27
CA VAL A 98 -4.02 5.31 0.45
C VAL A 98 -3.85 5.72 1.91
N VAL A 99 -4.83 6.45 2.45
CA VAL A 99 -4.86 6.83 3.85
C VAL A 99 -6.07 6.17 4.50
N SER A 100 -5.83 5.36 5.51
CA SER A 100 -6.83 4.62 6.25
C SER A 100 -7.16 5.32 7.57
N GLN A 101 -8.44 5.30 7.95
CA GLN A 101 -8.94 5.80 9.21
C GLN A 101 -9.78 4.72 9.87
N SER A 102 -9.53 4.47 11.15
CA SER A 102 -10.35 3.53 11.91
C SER A 102 -11.77 4.06 12.07
N SER A 103 -12.74 3.25 11.65
CA SER A 103 -14.15 3.52 11.87
C SER A 103 -14.53 3.08 13.28
N SER A 104 -14.77 4.05 14.17
CA SER A 104 -15.35 3.79 15.49
C SER A 104 -16.80 3.28 15.41
N ASN A 105 -17.46 3.45 14.27
CA ASN A 105 -18.90 3.26 14.15
C ASN A 105 -19.31 1.82 13.84
N LYS A 106 -18.45 1.03 13.17
CA LYS A 106 -18.63 -0.42 12.94
C LYS A 106 -17.28 -1.14 12.78
N PRO A 107 -16.62 -1.55 13.88
CA PRO A 107 -15.31 -2.21 13.83
C PRO A 107 -15.32 -3.64 13.27
N MET A 108 -16.50 -4.23 13.06
CA MET A 108 -16.72 -5.60 12.56
C MET A 108 -17.45 -5.62 11.20
N GLY A 109 -17.19 -4.64 10.34
CA GLY A 109 -17.90 -4.46 9.06
C GLY A 109 -17.43 -5.40 7.94
N PHE A 110 -18.01 -5.22 6.74
CA PHE A 110 -17.78 -6.05 5.54
C PHE A 110 -16.30 -6.19 5.14
N CYS A 111 -15.47 -5.21 5.51
CA CYS A 111 -14.06 -5.12 5.15
C CYS A 111 -13.08 -5.56 6.27
N GLY A 112 -13.54 -6.28 7.31
CA GLY A 112 -12.70 -6.72 8.42
C GLY A 112 -12.52 -5.64 9.50
N ALA A 113 -11.27 -5.27 9.84
CA ALA A 113 -10.85 -4.43 10.98
C ALA A 113 -11.44 -3.00 11.05
N GLY A 114 -12.44 -2.67 10.25
CA GLY A 114 -13.21 -1.44 10.38
C GLY A 114 -12.54 -0.20 9.84
N ASP A 115 -11.55 -0.29 8.95
CA ASP A 115 -10.90 0.90 8.40
C ASP A 115 -11.63 1.44 7.14
N GLU A 116 -11.90 2.74 7.15
CA GLU A 116 -12.32 3.51 5.99
C GLU A 116 -11.07 4.02 5.27
N SER A 117 -10.87 3.66 4.01
CA SER A 117 -9.67 4.05 3.26
C SER A 117 -10.00 4.96 2.10
N THR A 118 -9.22 6.04 1.96
CA THR A 118 -9.32 7.00 0.88
C THR A 118 -8.05 6.98 0.05
N LEU A 119 -8.18 6.83 -1.27
CA LEU A 119 -7.10 7.00 -2.23
C LEU A 119 -6.92 8.50 -2.50
N TYR A 120 -5.67 8.94 -2.51
CA TYR A 120 -5.25 10.27 -2.95
C TYR A 120 -4.25 10.13 -4.09
N ALA A 121 -4.41 10.93 -5.14
CA ALA A 121 -3.33 11.19 -6.09
C ALA A 121 -2.68 12.52 -5.70
N LEU A 122 -1.41 12.47 -5.29
CA LEU A 122 -0.63 13.62 -4.88
C LEU A 122 0.23 14.08 -6.05
N GLN A 123 0.18 15.38 -6.36
CA GLN A 123 1.20 16.01 -7.19
C GLN A 123 2.36 16.46 -6.30
N VAL A 124 3.54 15.95 -6.61
CA VAL A 124 4.80 16.28 -5.93
C VAL A 124 5.48 17.43 -6.67
N ASN A 125 5.82 18.48 -5.95
CA ASN A 125 6.51 19.68 -6.46
C ASN A 125 7.63 20.07 -5.48
N GLY A 126 8.86 19.64 -5.75
CA GLY A 126 9.95 19.76 -4.79
C GLY A 126 9.58 19.03 -3.49
N ASN A 127 9.75 19.69 -2.34
CA ASN A 127 9.40 19.10 -1.04
C ASN A 127 7.93 19.30 -0.63
N ALA A 128 7.03 19.59 -1.56
CA ALA A 128 5.61 19.76 -1.30
C ALA A 128 4.79 18.72 -2.08
N ALA A 129 3.74 18.19 -1.45
CA ALA A 129 2.80 17.27 -2.09
C ALA A 129 1.37 17.74 -1.87
N VAL A 130 0.62 17.91 -2.96
CA VAL A 130 -0.75 18.44 -2.93
C VAL A 130 -1.69 17.41 -3.56
N PRO A 131 -2.80 17.04 -2.90
CA PRO A 131 -3.79 16.16 -3.50
C PRO A 131 -4.47 16.86 -4.69
N VAL A 132 -4.39 16.23 -5.86
CA VAL A 132 -5.11 16.65 -7.09
C VAL A 132 -6.34 15.78 -7.37
N TYR A 133 -6.48 14.68 -6.63
CA TYR A 133 -7.63 13.78 -6.65
C TYR A 133 -7.74 13.06 -5.30
N SER A 134 -8.97 12.75 -4.91
CA SER A 134 -9.25 11.90 -3.75
C SER A 134 -10.57 11.15 -3.93
N MET A 135 -10.64 9.89 -3.53
CA MET A 135 -11.89 9.13 -3.48
C MET A 135 -11.86 8.05 -2.39
N PRO A 136 -13.00 7.74 -1.75
CA PRO A 136 -13.11 6.57 -0.89
C PRO A 136 -12.92 5.31 -1.75
N VAL A 137 -12.12 4.36 -1.27
CA VAL A 137 -11.81 3.11 -1.98
C VAL A 137 -12.10 1.86 -1.16
N GLN A 138 -12.21 1.98 0.16
CA GLN A 138 -12.63 0.90 1.04
C GLN A 138 -13.52 1.47 2.14
N SER A 139 -14.63 0.81 2.41
CA SER A 139 -15.59 1.21 3.41
C SER A 139 -16.28 0.01 4.03
N CYS A 140 -16.14 -0.14 5.33
CA CYS A 140 -16.85 -1.17 6.09
C CYS A 140 -18.32 -0.76 6.31
N LEU A 141 -18.62 0.53 6.31
CA LEU A 141 -19.98 1.05 6.44
C LEU A 141 -20.79 0.88 5.14
N HIS A 142 -20.14 1.01 3.98
CA HIS A 142 -20.78 1.05 2.66
C HIS A 142 -20.48 -0.19 1.80
N SER A 143 -20.07 -1.32 2.40
CA SER A 143 -19.77 -2.57 1.69
C SER A 143 -18.79 -2.41 0.52
N VAL A 144 -17.82 -1.49 0.63
CA VAL A 144 -16.81 -1.25 -0.39
C VAL A 144 -15.53 -1.99 0.00
N SER A 145 -15.10 -2.96 -0.80
CA SER A 145 -13.92 -3.79 -0.54
C SER A 145 -13.05 -3.89 -1.79
N LEU A 146 -11.77 -3.53 -1.64
CA LEU A 146 -10.77 -3.69 -2.68
C LEU A 146 -10.48 -5.17 -2.90
N ASP A 147 -10.16 -5.54 -4.13
CA ASP A 147 -9.84 -6.92 -4.47
C ASP A 147 -8.46 -7.34 -3.94
N ASP A 148 -8.47 -8.14 -2.89
CA ASP A 148 -7.27 -8.71 -2.23
C ASP A 148 -6.95 -10.14 -2.71
N ASN A 149 -7.58 -10.58 -3.81
CA ASN A 149 -7.44 -11.93 -4.35
C ASN A 149 -7.74 -13.02 -3.30
N GLY A 150 -8.79 -12.84 -2.49
CA GLY A 150 -9.15 -13.81 -1.45
C GLY A 150 -8.18 -13.80 -0.27
N GLY A 151 -7.53 -12.67 -0.02
CA GLY A 151 -6.60 -12.45 1.09
C GLY A 151 -5.12 -12.76 0.78
N TYR A 152 -4.77 -13.21 -0.44
CA TYR A 152 -3.39 -13.55 -0.80
C TYR A 152 -2.51 -12.34 -1.14
N ARG A 153 -3.09 -11.14 -1.28
CA ARG A 153 -2.35 -9.90 -1.54
C ARG A 153 -2.91 -8.74 -0.74
N SER A 154 -2.11 -7.71 -0.54
CA SER A 154 -2.59 -6.45 0.04
C SER A 154 -3.73 -5.87 -0.81
N PRO A 155 -4.86 -5.44 -0.20
CA PRO A 155 -5.96 -4.82 -0.94
C PRO A 155 -5.54 -3.56 -1.71
N TRP A 156 -4.50 -2.85 -1.25
CA TRP A 156 -4.01 -1.64 -1.94
C TRP A 156 -3.39 -1.93 -3.30
N LEU A 157 -2.97 -3.17 -3.57
CA LEU A 157 -2.47 -3.60 -4.87
C LEU A 157 -3.58 -3.78 -5.92
N ALA A 158 -4.86 -3.67 -5.53
CA ALA A 158 -5.98 -3.61 -6.45
C ALA A 158 -6.06 -2.27 -7.21
N ILE A 159 -5.23 -1.29 -6.83
CA ILE A 159 -5.12 0.03 -7.46
C ILE A 159 -3.83 0.05 -8.28
N GLU A 160 -3.94 0.19 -9.59
CA GLU A 160 -2.80 0.07 -10.50
C GLU A 160 -2.74 1.26 -11.46
N TRP A 161 -1.53 1.76 -11.71
CA TRP A 161 -1.31 2.73 -12.78
C TRP A 161 -1.64 2.14 -14.16
N VAL A 162 -2.12 2.99 -15.06
CA VAL A 162 -2.37 2.68 -16.47
C VAL A 162 -1.66 3.75 -17.30
N GLU A 163 -0.83 3.35 -18.28
CA GLU A 163 0.03 4.30 -19.00
C GLU A 163 -0.58 4.87 -20.29
N ASN A 164 -1.52 4.16 -20.92
CA ASN A 164 -2.05 4.53 -22.24
C ASN A 164 -3.56 4.26 -22.36
N PRO A 165 -4.43 5.27 -22.20
CA PRO A 165 -4.13 6.63 -21.75
C PRO A 165 -3.75 6.67 -20.26
N PHE A 166 -2.96 7.67 -19.88
CA PHE A 166 -2.46 7.79 -18.51
C PHE A 166 -3.61 7.91 -17.49
N GLY A 167 -3.55 7.12 -16.42
CA GLY A 167 -4.62 6.98 -15.45
C GLY A 167 -4.29 5.93 -14.40
N PHE A 168 -5.29 5.51 -13.64
CA PHE A 168 -5.21 4.31 -12.82
C PHE A 168 -6.51 3.51 -12.94
N LYS A 169 -6.45 2.22 -12.68
CA LYS A 169 -7.63 1.36 -12.51
C LYS A 169 -7.73 0.94 -11.05
N ILE A 170 -8.94 0.69 -10.61
CA ILE A 170 -9.21 0.11 -9.29
C ILE A 170 -10.12 -1.08 -9.48
N THR A 171 -9.79 -2.18 -8.80
CA THR A 171 -10.60 -3.40 -8.77
C THR A 171 -11.18 -3.61 -7.37
N TRP A 172 -12.47 -3.87 -7.32
CA TRP A 172 -13.22 -4.18 -6.10
C TRP A 172 -13.81 -5.57 -6.18
N THR A 173 -13.85 -6.26 -5.04
CA THR A 173 -14.71 -7.44 -4.84
C THR A 173 -16.15 -7.03 -4.53
N ASN A 174 -16.34 -5.85 -3.95
CA ASN A 174 -17.66 -5.26 -3.78
C ASN A 174 -17.59 -3.73 -3.78
N ILE A 175 -18.50 -3.10 -4.51
CA ILE A 175 -18.73 -1.66 -4.48
C ILE A 175 -20.22 -1.37 -4.75
N ASP A 176 -20.83 -0.51 -3.93
CA ASP A 176 -22.23 -0.10 -4.06
C ASP A 176 -23.23 -1.28 -4.09
N ASP A 177 -22.94 -2.37 -3.38
CA ASP A 177 -23.68 -3.64 -3.37
C ASP A 177 -23.87 -4.30 -4.76
N ALA A 178 -23.10 -3.86 -5.76
CA ALA A 178 -23.16 -4.35 -7.14
C ALA A 178 -22.23 -5.55 -7.40
N GLY A 179 -21.42 -5.95 -6.41
CA GLY A 179 -20.43 -7.03 -6.53
C GLY A 179 -19.12 -6.58 -7.18
N ASN A 180 -18.41 -7.52 -7.81
CA ASN A 180 -17.09 -7.28 -8.39
C ASN A 180 -17.16 -6.20 -9.48
N ALA A 181 -16.25 -5.24 -9.42
CA ALA A 181 -16.15 -4.19 -10.42
C ALA A 181 -14.71 -3.74 -10.65
N THR A 182 -14.41 -3.34 -11.87
CA THR A 182 -13.18 -2.61 -12.20
C THR A 182 -13.58 -1.28 -12.84
N ARG A 183 -13.05 -0.17 -12.32
CA ARG A 183 -13.26 1.17 -12.90
C ARG A 183 -11.91 1.79 -13.23
N GLU A 184 -11.82 2.38 -14.43
CA GLU A 184 -10.65 3.14 -14.88
C GLU A 184 -10.88 4.64 -14.65
N TYR A 185 -9.84 5.34 -14.21
CA TYR A 185 -9.83 6.78 -14.00
C TYR A 185 -8.70 7.38 -14.83
N ARG A 186 -9.06 8.23 -15.79
CA ARG A 186 -8.11 8.86 -16.72
C ARG A 186 -7.69 10.21 -16.23
N TYR A 187 -6.40 10.52 -16.36
CA TYR A 187 -5.89 11.84 -16.10
C TYR A 187 -6.25 12.78 -17.24
N ASN A 188 -6.79 13.96 -16.92
CA ASN A 188 -7.18 14.97 -17.92
C ASN A 188 -6.22 16.18 -17.98
N GLY A 189 -5.03 16.05 -17.39
CA GLY A 189 -4.05 17.14 -17.27
C GLY A 189 -4.17 17.94 -15.96
N SER A 190 -5.25 17.77 -15.18
CA SER A 190 -5.40 18.42 -13.87
C SER A 190 -5.84 17.47 -12.76
N THR A 191 -6.76 16.56 -13.05
CA THR A 191 -7.29 15.58 -12.10
C THR A 191 -7.62 14.26 -12.81
N PHE A 192 -8.16 13.30 -12.07
CA PHE A 192 -8.59 12.00 -12.59
C PHE A 192 -10.12 11.96 -12.72
N VAL A 193 -10.60 11.41 -13.83
CA VAL A 193 -12.03 11.30 -14.14
C VAL A 193 -12.35 9.86 -14.48
N GLN A 194 -13.42 9.32 -13.88
CA GLN A 194 -13.87 7.98 -14.19
C GLN A 194 -14.23 7.87 -15.68
N ARG A 195 -13.69 6.86 -16.35
CA ARG A 195 -14.07 6.47 -17.69
C ARG A 195 -15.47 5.83 -17.63
N LYS A 196 -16.41 6.39 -18.39
CA LYS A 196 -17.73 5.78 -18.62
C LYS A 196 -17.62 4.61 -19.61
#